data_AF-A0A842NKL3-F1
#
_entry.id   AF-A0A842NKL3-F1
#
_cell.length_a   1.000
_cell.length_b   1.000
_cell.length_c   1.000
_cell.angle_alpha   90.00
_cell.angle_beta   90.00
_cell.angle_gamma   90.00
#
_symmetry.space_group_name_H-M   'P 1'
#
loop_
_entity.id
_entity.type
_entity.pdbx_description
1 polymer ?
#
loop_
_entity_poly.entity_id
_entity_poly.type
_entity_poly.pdbx_seq_one_letter_code
_entity_poly.pdbx_strand_id
1 'polypeptide(L)'
;MPTAEWMVEQVKMVYPEAQVEATDTTGGGDHWFLKIVDTGFEGVRLFRRQKPVIQHFKPHIATNYVHALDLKCWTPEEAAEREGETPFSPHEAKRTGFVGLQVRRVKEE
;
A
#
# COMPACT_ATOMS: atom_id res chain seq x y z
N MET A 1 -6.97 12.99 -11.74
CA MET A 1 -5.98 12.37 -10.84
C MET A 1 -6.75 11.74 -9.70
N PRO A 2 -6.40 10.54 -9.24
CA PRO A 2 -7.01 9.93 -8.07
C PRO A 2 -6.81 10.84 -6.85
N THR A 3 -7.84 11.00 -6.01
CA THR A 3 -7.74 11.71 -4.74
C THR A 3 -7.66 10.71 -3.59
N ALA A 4 -7.20 11.15 -2.42
CA ALA A 4 -7.16 10.29 -1.23
C ALA A 4 -8.57 9.76 -0.87
N GLU A 5 -9.58 10.60 -0.97
CA GLU A 5 -10.99 10.22 -0.76
C GLU A 5 -11.43 9.15 -1.76
N TRP A 6 -11.13 9.32 -3.05
CA TRP A 6 -11.48 8.34 -4.07
C TRP A 6 -10.84 6.98 -3.80
N MET A 7 -9.56 6.96 -3.39
CA MET A 7 -8.86 5.72 -3.02
C MET A 7 -9.56 4.99 -1.86
N VAL A 8 -9.93 5.74 -0.82
CA VAL A 8 -10.65 5.19 0.33
C VAL A 8 -11.99 4.60 -0.09
N GLU A 9 -12.75 5.29 -0.94
CA GLU A 9 -14.03 4.77 -1.44
C GLU A 9 -13.86 3.47 -2.24
N GLN A 10 -12.86 3.39 -3.11
CA GLN A 10 -12.59 2.18 -3.89
C GLN A 10 -12.23 0.98 -3.01
N VAL A 11 -11.42 1.19 -1.96
CA VAL A 11 -11.10 0.12 -1.01
C VAL A 11 -12.34 -0.27 -0.22
N LYS A 12 -13.17 0.68 0.21
CA LYS A 12 -14.42 0.40 0.94
C LYS A 12 -15.43 -0.40 0.13
N MET A 13 -15.40 -0.35 -1.20
CA MET A 13 -16.21 -1.24 -2.04
C MET A 13 -15.79 -2.71 -1.89
N VAL A 14 -14.52 -2.98 -1.59
CA VAL A 14 -14.00 -4.33 -1.37
C VAL A 14 -14.15 -4.74 0.10
N TYR A 15 -13.85 -3.81 1.01
CA TYR A 15 -13.90 -3.99 2.46
C TYR A 15 -14.72 -2.87 3.11
N PRO A 16 -16.06 -3.02 3.19
CA PRO A 16 -16.94 -1.94 3.64
C PRO A 16 -16.79 -1.61 5.13
N GLU A 17 -16.39 -2.59 5.94
CA GLU A 17 -16.22 -2.44 7.40
C GLU A 17 -14.77 -2.09 7.80
N ALA A 18 -13.83 -2.11 6.84
CA ALA A 18 -12.44 -1.80 7.11
C ALA A 18 -12.20 -0.30 7.29
N GLN A 19 -11.30 0.04 8.21
CA GLN A 19 -10.75 1.38 8.32
C GLN A 19 -9.63 1.54 7.28
N VAL A 20 -9.78 2.56 6.42
CA VAL A 20 -8.85 2.79 5.31
C VAL A 20 -8.26 4.18 5.42
N GLU A 21 -6.94 4.26 5.31
CA GLU A 21 -6.19 5.51 5.21
C GLU A 21 -5.40 5.53 3.90
N ALA A 22 -5.57 6.59 3.12
CA ALA A 22 -4.84 6.80 1.88
C ALA A 22 -3.84 7.95 2.04
N THR A 23 -2.58 7.69 1.72
CA THR A 23 -1.50 8.68 1.77
C THR A 23 -0.78 8.72 0.44
N ASP A 24 -0.67 9.91 -0.14
CA ASP A 24 0.18 10.12 -1.31
C ASP A 24 1.63 10.25 -0.86
N THR A 25 2.49 9.34 -1.33
CA THR A 25 3.89 9.25 -0.86
C THR A 25 4.85 10.07 -1.71
N THR A 26 4.48 10.43 -2.94
CA THR A 26 5.31 11.24 -3.84
C THR A 26 4.85 12.69 -3.96
N GLY A 27 3.65 13.04 -3.50
CA GLY A 27 3.08 14.38 -3.66
C GLY A 27 2.61 14.69 -5.10
N GLY A 28 2.80 13.75 -6.02
CA GLY A 28 2.48 13.87 -7.45
C GLY A 28 1.24 13.08 -7.88
N GLY A 29 0.65 12.29 -6.97
CA GLY A 29 -0.50 11.43 -7.27
C GLY A 29 -0.16 10.15 -8.04
N ASP A 30 1.12 9.78 -8.13
CA ASP A 30 1.59 8.57 -8.83
C ASP A 30 1.75 7.37 -7.91
N HIS A 31 2.19 7.57 -6.65
CA HIS A 31 2.47 6.50 -5.69
C HIS A 31 1.62 6.64 -4.43
N TRP A 32 0.66 5.73 -4.31
CA TRP A 32 -0.28 5.74 -3.20
C TRP A 32 0.03 4.65 -2.19
N PHE A 33 0.02 5.03 -0.92
CA PHE A 33 0.05 4.09 0.19
C PHE A 33 -1.34 3.98 0.81
N LEU A 34 -1.87 2.77 0.86
CA LEU A 34 -3.16 2.47 1.47
C LEU A 34 -2.94 1.56 2.68
N LYS A 35 -3.36 2.05 3.85
CA LYS A 35 -3.44 1.27 5.08
C LYS A 35 -4.88 0.81 5.25
N ILE A 36 -5.07 -0.48 5.42
CA ILE A 36 -6.38 -1.13 5.56
C ILE A 36 -6.35 -1.91 6.86
N VAL A 37 -7.22 -1.54 7.79
CA VAL A 37 -7.35 -2.18 9.10
C VAL A 37 -8.73 -2.81 9.20
N ASP A 38 -8.78 -4.13 9.41
CA ASP A 38 -10.03 -4.88 9.48
C ASP A 38 -9.91 -6.05 10.46
N THR A 39 -10.96 -6.31 11.23
CA THR A 39 -10.99 -7.44 12.18
C THR A 39 -11.06 -8.79 11.46
N GLY A 40 -11.67 -8.84 10.26
CA GLY A 40 -11.77 -10.04 9.43
C GLY A 40 -10.45 -10.52 8.84
N PHE A 41 -9.35 -9.79 9.08
CA PHE A 41 -8.01 -10.21 8.71
C PHE A 41 -7.37 -11.20 9.68
N GLU A 42 -7.95 -11.38 10.87
CA GLU A 42 -7.44 -12.34 11.86
C GLU A 42 -7.38 -13.76 11.30
N GLY A 43 -6.23 -14.43 11.45
CA GLY A 43 -6.00 -15.78 10.90
C GLY A 43 -5.89 -15.85 9.36
N VAL A 44 -6.12 -14.75 8.62
CA VAL A 44 -5.99 -14.70 7.16
C VAL A 44 -4.57 -14.34 6.77
N ARG A 45 -3.98 -15.06 5.80
CA ARG A 45 -2.64 -14.75 5.27
C ARG A 45 -2.63 -13.40 4.54
N LEU A 46 -1.55 -12.61 4.70
CA LEU A 46 -1.39 -11.28 4.10
C LEU A 46 -1.78 -11.20 2.61
N PHE A 47 -1.27 -12.13 1.78
CA PHE A 47 -1.58 -12.14 0.35
C PHE A 47 -3.09 -12.30 0.06
N ARG A 48 -3.82 -13.04 0.88
CA ARG A 48 -5.28 -13.22 0.73
C ARG A 48 -6.05 -11.95 1.09
N ARG A 49 -5.54 -11.13 2.01
CA ARG A 49 -6.08 -9.81 2.37
C ARG A 49 -5.87 -8.80 1.24
N GLN A 50 -4.67 -8.78 0.65
CA GLN A 50 -4.32 -7.83 -0.40
C GLN A 50 -4.90 -8.19 -1.78
N LYS A 51 -4.99 -9.48 -2.12
CA LYS A 51 -5.45 -9.95 -3.44
C LYS A 51 -6.75 -9.29 -3.93
N PRO A 52 -7.86 -9.25 -3.17
CA PRO A 52 -9.11 -8.66 -3.68
C PRO A 52 -8.97 -7.16 -3.96
N VAL A 53 -8.23 -6.42 -3.14
CA VAL A 53 -7.94 -5.00 -3.38
C VAL A 53 -7.11 -4.84 -4.66
N ILE A 54 -6.04 -5.62 -4.82
CA ILE A 54 -5.21 -5.59 -6.03
C ILE A 54 -6.05 -5.90 -7.27
N GLN A 55 -6.96 -6.88 -7.21
CA GLN A 55 -7.85 -7.20 -8.33
C GLN A 55 -8.80 -6.05 -8.66
N HIS A 56 -9.36 -5.38 -7.65
CA HIS A 56 -10.23 -4.22 -7.83
C HIS A 56 -9.50 -3.04 -8.50
N PHE A 57 -8.25 -2.78 -8.10
CA PHE A 57 -7.44 -1.69 -8.65
C PHE A 57 -6.76 -2.02 -9.98
N LYS A 58 -6.61 -3.30 -10.33
CA LYS A 58 -5.97 -3.76 -11.58
C LYS A 58 -6.45 -3.03 -12.85
N PRO A 59 -7.76 -2.85 -13.13
CA PRO A 59 -8.21 -2.09 -14.30
C PRO A 59 -7.75 -0.62 -14.27
N HIS A 60 -7.72 0.03 -13.10
CA HIS A 60 -7.30 1.42 -12.95
C HIS A 60 -5.79 1.61 -13.17
N ILE A 61 -4.98 0.61 -12.76
CA ILE A 61 -3.54 0.57 -13.05
C ILE A 61 -3.33 0.38 -14.56
N ALA A 62 -4.10 -0.52 -15.19
CA ALA A 62 -3.98 -0.79 -16.62
C ALA A 62 -4.31 0.43 -17.50
N THR A 63 -5.22 1.31 -17.04
CA THR A 63 -5.54 2.58 -17.71
C THR A 63 -4.55 3.71 -17.38
N ASN A 64 -3.48 3.41 -16.64
CA ASN A 64 -2.50 4.39 -16.14
C ASN A 64 -3.12 5.50 -15.28
N TYR A 65 -4.25 5.22 -14.63
CA TYR A 65 -4.91 6.17 -13.73
C TYR A 65 -4.25 6.19 -12.35
N VAL A 66 -3.66 5.05 -11.95
CA VAL A 66 -2.83 4.87 -10.76
C VAL A 66 -1.52 4.23 -11.21
N HIS A 67 -0.38 4.90 -11.05
CA HIS A 67 0.93 4.37 -11.47
C HIS A 67 1.38 3.20 -10.58
N ALA A 68 1.33 3.38 -9.25
CA ALA A 68 1.65 2.35 -8.29
C ALA A 68 0.82 2.51 -7.00
N LEU A 69 0.50 1.38 -6.37
CA LEU A 69 -0.13 1.34 -5.06
C LEU A 69 0.59 0.35 -4.13
N ASP A 70 0.85 0.80 -2.92
CA ASP A 70 1.34 0.01 -1.80
C ASP A 70 0.19 -0.24 -0.84
N LEU A 71 0.01 -1.49 -0.43
CA LEU A 71 -1.10 -1.92 0.41
C LEU A 71 -0.57 -2.54 1.69
N LYS A 72 -1.00 -2.06 2.86
CA LYS A 72 -0.82 -2.76 4.13
C LYS A 72 -2.17 -3.15 4.71
N CYS A 73 -2.38 -4.45 4.89
CA CYS A 73 -3.61 -5.02 5.43
C CYS A 73 -3.34 -5.65 6.81
N TRP A 74 -3.78 -4.98 7.87
CA TRP A 74 -3.50 -5.35 9.26
C TRP A 74 -4.78 -5.57 10.05
N THR A 75 -4.73 -6.44 11.04
CA THR A 75 -5.77 -6.47 12.09
C THR A 75 -5.66 -5.21 12.95
N PRO A 76 -6.72 -4.80 13.66
CA PRO A 76 -6.65 -3.67 14.58
C PRO A 76 -5.58 -3.85 15.66
N GLU A 77 -5.35 -5.08 16.13
CA GLU A 77 -4.25 -5.39 17.06
C GLU A 77 -2.88 -5.18 16.41
N GLU A 78 -2.65 -5.75 15.23
CA GLU A 78 -1.40 -5.53 14.47
C GLU A 78 -1.19 -4.05 14.12
N ALA A 79 -2.26 -3.31 13.84
CA ALA A 79 -2.20 -1.89 13.53
C ALA A 79 -1.82 -1.05 14.75
N ALA A 80 -2.35 -1.39 15.94
CA ALA A 80 -1.99 -0.74 17.20
C ALA A 80 -0.54 -1.04 17.60
N GLU A 81 -0.07 -2.27 17.43
CA GLU A 81 1.33 -2.65 17.69
C GLU A 81 2.32 -1.98 16.72
N ARG A 82 1.86 -1.65 15.51
CA ARG A 82 2.65 -1.00 14.46
C ARG A 82 2.30 0.47 14.26
N GLU A 83 1.60 1.07 15.23
CA GLU A 83 1.25 2.48 15.25
C GLU A 83 2.52 3.32 15.41
N GLY A 84 3.16 3.64 14.28
CA GLY A 84 4.47 4.29 14.22
C GLY A 84 5.34 3.84 13.04
N GLU A 85 5.01 2.72 12.40
CA GLU A 85 5.66 2.34 11.14
C GLU A 85 5.14 3.25 10.02
N THR A 86 5.96 4.24 9.66
CA THR A 86 5.68 5.17 8.57
C THR A 86 5.48 4.40 7.25
N PRO A 87 4.66 4.93 6.32
CA PRO A 87 4.55 4.35 4.99
C PRO A 87 5.94 4.33 4.35
N PHE A 88 6.47 3.12 4.15
CA PHE A 88 7.76 2.94 3.50
C PHE A 88 7.62 3.39 2.05
N SER A 89 8.10 4.58 1.73
CA SER A 89 8.21 5.05 0.36
C SER A 89 9.54 4.55 -0.21
N PRO A 90 9.55 3.60 -1.16
CA PRO A 90 10.79 3.14 -1.79
C PRO A 90 11.54 4.25 -2.52
N HIS A 91 10.88 5.39 -2.80
CA HIS A 91 11.53 6.58 -3.35
C HIS A 91 12.16 7.50 -2.28
N GLU A 92 11.68 7.47 -1.03
CA GLU A 92 12.25 8.23 0.09
C GLU A 92 13.51 7.57 0.69
N ALA A 93 13.75 6.29 0.38
CA ALA A 93 14.99 5.58 0.74
C ALA A 93 16.26 6.22 0.16
N LYS A 94 16.16 7.13 -0.82
CA LYS A 94 17.28 7.98 -1.25
C LYS A 94 17.66 9.09 -0.25
N ARG A 95 16.81 9.43 0.72
CA ARG A 95 17.01 10.55 1.65
C ARG A 95 17.49 10.15 3.05
N THR A 96 17.24 8.92 3.50
CA THR A 96 17.52 8.49 4.89
C THR A 96 18.56 7.38 5.02
N GLY A 97 19.18 6.92 3.93
CA GLY A 97 20.34 6.01 3.99
C GLY A 97 20.03 4.60 4.52
N PHE A 98 18.77 4.24 4.72
CA PHE A 98 18.38 2.87 5.05
C PHE A 98 18.01 2.13 3.76
N VAL A 99 18.89 1.24 3.32
CA VAL A 99 18.61 0.36 2.17
C VAL A 99 18.85 -1.07 2.63
N GLY A 100 17.77 -1.84 2.69
CA GLY A 100 17.82 -3.29 2.80
C GLY A 100 18.74 -3.89 1.72
N LEU A 101 19.22 -5.10 1.98
CA LEU A 101 20.20 -5.86 1.20
C LEU A 101 20.17 -5.56 -0.32
N GLN A 102 21.06 -4.67 -0.78
CA GLN A 102 21.29 -4.44 -2.20
C GLN A 102 22.12 -5.60 -2.77
N VAL A 103 21.46 -6.55 -3.45
CA VAL A 103 22.17 -7.51 -4.32
C VAL A 103 22.79 -6.71 -5.47
N ARG A 104 24.11 -6.52 -5.40
CA ARG A 104 24.89 -5.86 -6.45
C ARG A 104 24.85 -6.71 -7.71
N ARG A 105 24.40 -6.13 -8.83
CA ARG A 105 24.56 -6.73 -10.15
C ARG A 105 26.06 -6.79 -10.45
N VAL A 106 26.61 -8.00 -10.54
CA VAL A 106 27.98 -8.21 -10.99
C VAL A 106 28.06 -7.75 -12.45
N LYS A 107 29.03 -6.90 -12.75
CA LYS A 107 29.33 -6.45 -14.11
C LYS A 107 30.28 -7.50 -14.68
N GLU A 108 29.83 -8.29 -15.64
CA GLU A 108 30.74 -9.11 -16.46
C GLU A 108 31.45 -8.18 -17.45
N GLU A 109 32.77 -8.34 -17.52
CA GLU A 109 33.72 -7.57 -18.34
C GLU A 109 33.63 -7.91 -19.83
#